data_AF-A0A965EXB9-F1
#
_entry.id   AF-A0A965EXB9-F1
#
_cell.length_a   1.000
_cell.length_b   1.000
_cell.length_c   1.000
_cell.angle_alpha   90.00
_cell.angle_beta   90.00
_cell.angle_gamma   90.00
#
_symmetry.space_group_name_H-M   'P 1'
#
loop_
_entity.id
_entity.type
_entity.pdbx_description
1 polymer ?
#
loop_
_entity_poly.entity_id
_entity_poly.type
_entity_poly.pdbx_seq_one_letter_code
_entity_poly.pdbx_strand_id
1 'polypeptide(L)'
;MTDPGRQRLDTPLTSRRPSLTLDPEAVGRFSESIARFLGTGRYLLWQTVLVVVWISLNLFAVRLRWDPYPFILLNLAFSTQAAYAAPLILLAQNRQENRDKVALEEDRRRAEQTKADTEFLARELAALRLAVGEVATRDYLRREIDEIRELIEGLAAGTADRPEGKPEGKPDGPARRAKKVSG
;
A
#
# COMPACT_ATOMS: atom_id res chain seq x y z
N MET A 1 63.02 -18.09 1.31
CA MET A 1 62.57 -17.23 0.20
C MET A 1 61.35 -16.51 0.72
N THR A 2 61.55 -15.31 1.28
CA THR A 2 60.59 -14.64 2.16
C THR A 2 60.63 -13.16 1.82
N ASP A 3 59.51 -12.63 1.31
CA ASP A 3 59.42 -11.27 0.78
C ASP A 3 58.61 -10.37 1.74
N PRO A 4 59.24 -9.43 2.48
CA PRO A 4 58.56 -8.49 3.36
C PRO A 4 58.13 -7.22 2.59
N GLY A 5 57.45 -7.39 1.45
CA GLY A 5 57.29 -6.33 0.43
C GLY A 5 55.90 -5.72 0.24
N ARG A 6 54.90 -5.99 1.09
CA ARG A 6 53.50 -5.54 0.87
C ARG A 6 52.91 -4.73 2.02
N GLN A 7 53.46 -3.54 2.23
CA GLN A 7 52.83 -2.50 3.03
C GLN A 7 51.56 -1.99 2.29
N ARG A 8 50.39 -2.25 2.88
CA ARG A 8 49.07 -1.84 2.34
C ARG A 8 48.89 -0.33 2.45
N LEU A 9 49.06 0.39 1.34
CA LEU A 9 48.91 1.85 1.26
C LEU A 9 47.46 2.33 0.98
N ASP A 10 46.46 1.47 1.25
CA ASP A 10 45.06 1.67 0.85
C ASP A 10 44.14 2.16 2.00
N THR A 11 44.70 2.79 3.05
CA THR A 11 43.88 3.38 4.13
C THR A 11 43.73 4.88 3.90
N PRO A 12 42.61 5.37 3.33
CA PRO A 12 42.39 6.80 3.24
C PRO A 12 42.31 7.41 4.64
N LEU A 13 43.24 8.29 4.96
CA LEU A 13 43.24 9.07 6.19
C LEU A 13 41.94 9.89 6.22
N THR A 14 40.96 9.45 7.00
CA THR A 14 39.68 10.15 7.14
C THR A 14 39.95 11.53 7.73
N SER A 15 39.82 12.55 6.89
CA SER A 15 39.96 13.94 7.32
C SER A 15 38.80 14.24 8.26
N ARG A 16 39.07 14.20 9.57
CA ARG A 16 38.11 14.48 10.65
C ARG A 16 37.77 15.97 10.65
N ARG A 17 37.09 16.43 9.61
CA ARG A 17 36.44 17.74 9.57
C ARG A 17 35.52 17.82 10.79
N PRO A 18 35.52 18.92 11.55
CA PRO A 18 34.54 19.11 12.60
C PRO A 18 33.17 19.21 11.95
N SER A 19 32.39 18.12 12.00
CA SER A 19 31.00 18.15 11.63
C SER A 19 30.26 18.98 12.68
N LEU A 20 29.84 20.18 12.28
CA LEU A 20 28.77 20.92 12.94
C LEU A 20 27.53 20.03 12.86
N THR A 21 27.40 19.14 13.84
CA THR A 21 26.31 18.19 13.99
C THR A 21 25.12 18.96 14.55
N LEU A 22 24.51 19.78 13.68
CA LEU A 22 23.20 20.35 13.94
C LEU A 22 22.24 19.18 14.14
N ASP A 23 21.77 19.05 15.37
CA ASP A 23 20.96 17.92 15.82
C ASP A 23 19.70 17.80 14.92
N PRO A 24 19.62 16.77 14.06
CA PRO A 24 18.63 16.72 12.98
C PRO A 24 17.19 16.63 13.49
N GLU A 25 17.00 16.18 14.73
CA GLU A 25 15.71 16.03 15.41
C GLU A 25 15.26 17.32 16.09
N ALA A 26 16.19 18.10 16.66
CA ALA A 26 15.91 19.46 17.14
C ALA A 26 15.52 20.38 15.98
N VAL A 27 16.30 20.37 14.89
CA VAL A 27 16.00 21.13 13.67
C VAL A 27 14.71 20.63 13.02
N GLY A 28 14.39 19.32 13.07
CA GLY A 28 13.17 18.76 12.49
C GLY A 28 11.90 19.32 13.11
N ARG A 29 11.83 19.34 14.45
CA ARG A 29 10.72 19.92 15.22
C ARG A 29 10.60 21.43 14.99
N PHE A 30 11.73 22.13 14.90
CA PHE A 30 11.77 23.57 14.61
C PHE A 30 11.25 23.89 13.21
N SER A 31 11.72 23.18 12.17
CA SER A 31 11.24 23.32 10.79
C SER A 31 9.74 23.04 10.65
N GLU A 32 9.21 22.06 11.38
CA GLU A 32 7.77 21.74 11.33
C GLU A 32 6.89 22.79 12.05
N SER A 33 7.41 23.43 13.10
CA SER A 33 6.77 24.60 13.69
C SER A 33 6.80 25.80 12.72
N ILE A 34 7.94 26.03 12.06
CA ILE A 34 8.12 27.11 11.08
C ILE A 34 7.22 26.89 9.85
N ALA A 35 7.12 25.68 9.32
CA ALA A 35 6.28 25.38 8.16
C ALA A 35 4.79 25.68 8.44
N ARG A 36 4.28 25.28 9.61
CA ARG A 36 2.91 25.60 10.03
C ARG A 36 2.71 27.10 10.28
N PHE A 37 3.73 27.79 10.77
CA PHE A 37 3.69 29.24 11.00
C PHE A 37 3.70 30.04 9.69
N LEU A 38 4.63 29.75 8.78
CA LEU A 38 4.76 30.39 7.45
C LEU A 38 3.58 30.08 6.53
N GLY A 39 3.05 28.85 6.57
CA GLY A 39 1.88 28.45 5.79
C GLY A 39 0.56 29.11 6.24
N THR A 40 0.54 29.73 7.42
CA THR A 40 -0.63 30.47 7.92
C THR A 40 -0.50 31.95 7.54
N GLY A 41 -1.51 32.52 6.86
CA GLY A 41 -1.53 33.95 6.48
C GLY A 41 -1.36 34.95 7.64
N ARG A 42 -1.46 34.48 8.90
CA ARG A 42 -1.12 35.21 10.13
C ARG A 42 0.34 35.69 10.15
N TYR A 43 1.29 34.93 9.57
CA TYR A 43 2.69 35.35 9.50
C TYR A 43 2.85 36.62 8.65
N LEU A 44 2.28 36.63 7.44
CA LEU A 44 2.32 37.78 6.55
C LEU A 44 1.69 39.02 7.22
N LEU A 45 0.56 38.85 7.90
CA LEU A 45 -0.10 39.95 8.63
C LEU A 45 0.80 40.52 9.75
N TRP A 46 1.43 39.67 10.56
CA TRP A 46 2.38 40.12 11.59
C TRP A 46 3.62 40.80 10.99
N GLN A 47 4.17 40.25 9.90
CA GLN A 47 5.31 40.81 9.20
C GLN A 47 5.00 42.20 8.62
N THR A 48 3.83 42.37 8.00
CA THR A 48 3.37 43.68 7.50
C THR A 48 3.20 44.69 8.64
N VAL A 49 2.56 44.31 9.75
CA VAL A 49 2.40 45.18 10.93
C VAL A 49 3.76 45.61 11.47
N LEU A 50 4.71 44.68 11.62
CA LEU A 50 6.06 44.97 12.10
C LEU A 50 6.79 45.95 11.18
N VAL A 51 6.72 45.77 9.86
CA VAL A 51 7.32 46.68 8.87
C VAL A 51 6.69 48.08 8.95
N VAL A 52 5.36 48.19 9.06
CA VAL A 52 4.67 49.49 9.18
C VAL A 52 5.05 50.20 10.49
N VAL A 53 5.12 49.48 11.61
CA VAL A 53 5.58 50.03 12.89
C VAL A 53 7.04 50.47 12.82
N TRP A 54 7.90 49.71 12.15
CA TRP A 54 9.33 50.03 11.99
C TRP A 54 9.56 51.29 11.15
N ILE A 55 8.85 51.41 10.01
CA ILE A 55 8.87 52.62 9.17
C ILE A 55 8.35 53.83 9.96
N SER A 56 7.28 53.66 10.74
CA SER A 56 6.72 54.71 11.58
C SER A 56 7.72 55.18 12.66
N LEU A 57 8.35 54.25 13.38
CA LEU A 57 9.38 54.55 14.38
C LEU A 57 10.57 55.31 13.77
N ASN A 58 11.03 54.88 12.60
CA ASN A 58 12.11 55.59 11.90
C ASN A 58 11.68 57.01 11.51
N LEU A 59 10.48 57.22 10.97
CA LEU A 59 9.95 58.54 10.62
C LEU A 59 9.83 59.48 11.85
N PHE A 60 9.52 58.94 13.04
CA PHE A 60 9.57 59.72 14.28
C PHE A 60 11.02 59.99 14.74
N ALA A 61 11.94 59.04 14.60
CA ALA A 61 13.36 59.22 14.93
C ALA A 61 14.06 60.25 14.02
N VAL A 62 13.62 60.40 12.77
CA VAL A 62 14.05 61.47 11.84
C VAL A 62 13.75 62.86 12.41
N ARG A 63 12.62 63.04 13.12
CA ARG A 63 12.32 64.32 13.81
C ARG A 63 13.26 64.62 14.98
N LEU A 64 13.91 63.61 15.55
CA LEU A 64 14.97 63.75 16.55
C LEU A 64 16.37 63.89 15.91
N ARG A 65 16.46 64.02 14.57
CA ARG A 65 17.70 64.07 13.76
C ARG A 65 18.59 62.82 13.88
N TRP A 66 18.04 61.68 14.30
CA TRP A 66 18.82 60.45 14.55
C TRP A 66 19.31 59.78 13.24
N ASP A 67 18.59 59.93 12.13
CA ASP A 67 18.99 59.44 10.79
C ASP A 67 18.45 60.39 9.70
N PRO A 68 19.20 61.42 9.28
CA PRO A 68 18.80 62.31 8.18
C PRO A 68 18.68 61.56 6.84
N TYR A 69 17.89 62.08 5.90
CA TYR A 69 17.76 61.51 4.56
C TYR A 69 19.16 61.37 3.90
N PRO A 70 19.56 60.17 3.40
CA PRO A 70 18.73 59.03 3.01
C PRO A 70 18.85 57.79 3.93
N PHE A 71 18.25 57.84 5.13
CA PHE A 71 17.90 56.72 6.04
C PHE A 71 18.85 55.50 5.99
N ILE A 72 20.14 55.73 6.27
CA ILE A 72 21.19 54.75 5.97
C ILE A 72 21.05 53.51 6.87
N LEU A 73 20.58 53.70 8.11
CA LEU A 73 20.44 52.65 9.11
C LEU A 73 19.23 51.75 8.83
N LEU A 74 18.13 52.32 8.34
CA LEU A 74 16.95 51.55 7.94
C LEU A 74 17.26 50.65 6.74
N ASN A 75 17.96 51.19 5.74
CA ASN A 75 18.32 50.44 4.54
C ASN A 75 19.35 49.33 4.85
N LEU A 76 20.32 49.61 5.74
CA LEU A 76 21.26 48.61 6.23
C LEU A 76 20.54 47.47 6.98
N ALA A 77 19.63 47.79 7.90
CA ALA A 77 18.88 46.81 8.66
C ALA A 77 18.02 45.90 7.77
N PHE A 78 17.33 46.46 6.76
CA PHE A 78 16.56 45.66 5.79
C PHE A 78 17.47 44.79 4.91
N SER A 79 18.62 45.32 4.49
CA SER A 79 19.63 44.56 3.73
C SER A 79 20.16 43.36 4.53
N THR A 80 20.46 43.54 5.83
CA THR A 80 20.86 42.43 6.72
C THR A 80 19.71 41.43 6.94
N GLN A 81 18.47 41.89 7.08
CA GLN A 81 17.29 41.03 7.23
C GLN A 81 17.06 40.13 6.01
N ALA A 82 17.23 40.67 4.80
CA ALA A 82 17.20 39.90 3.56
C ALA A 82 18.39 38.92 3.44
N ALA A 83 19.60 39.35 3.78
CA ALA A 83 20.80 38.52 3.71
C ALA A 83 20.76 37.31 4.66
N TYR A 84 20.18 37.47 5.86
CA TYR A 84 19.95 36.39 6.83
C TYR A 84 18.79 35.45 6.43
N ALA A 85 17.78 35.94 5.70
CA ALA A 85 16.67 35.11 5.24
C ALA A 85 17.12 34.05 4.23
N ALA A 86 18.05 34.37 3.32
CA ALA A 86 18.53 33.47 2.28
C ALA A 86 19.07 32.10 2.80
N PRO A 87 20.04 32.03 3.74
CA PRO A 87 20.52 30.75 4.28
C PRO A 87 19.46 29.99 5.08
N LEU A 88 18.52 30.68 5.74
CA LEU A 88 17.41 30.05 6.46
C LEU A 88 16.40 29.39 5.51
N ILE A 89 16.07 30.07 4.42
CA ILE A 89 15.22 29.54 3.35
C ILE A 89 15.92 28.34 2.70
N LEU A 90 17.23 28.42 2.42
CA LEU A 90 18.01 27.33 1.85
C LEU A 90 18.07 26.10 2.78
N LEU A 91 18.17 26.30 4.09
CA LEU A 91 18.10 25.23 5.10
C LEU A 91 16.71 24.58 5.16
N ALA A 92 15.64 25.38 5.07
CA ALA A 92 14.27 24.87 4.99
C ALA A 92 14.03 24.07 3.70
N GLN A 93 14.49 24.59 2.56
CA GLN A 93 14.36 23.95 1.24
C GLN A 93 15.11 22.63 1.15
N ASN A 94 16.38 22.55 1.59
CA ASN A 94 17.13 21.29 1.62
C ASN A 94 16.44 20.19 2.45
N ARG A 95 15.73 20.57 3.54
CA ARG A 95 14.95 19.61 4.34
C ARG A 95 13.64 19.19 3.68
N GLN A 96 13.00 20.11 2.95
CA GLN A 96 11.83 19.80 2.12
C GLN A 96 12.22 18.78 1.05
N GLU A 97 13.25 19.08 0.25
CA GLU A 97 13.72 18.25 -0.85
C GLU A 97 14.16 16.84 -0.39
N ASN A 98 14.80 16.72 0.78
CA ASN A 98 15.17 15.42 1.34
C ASN A 98 13.94 14.60 1.82
N ARG A 99 12.90 15.25 2.37
CA ARG A 99 11.64 14.56 2.69
C ARG A 99 10.92 14.11 1.41
N ASP A 100 10.88 14.97 0.40
CA ASP A 100 10.22 14.68 -0.88
C ASP A 100 10.92 13.53 -1.62
N LYS A 101 12.26 13.46 -1.57
CA LYS A 101 13.05 12.32 -2.08
C LYS A 101 12.71 11.00 -1.39
N VAL A 102 12.67 10.97 -0.05
CA VAL A 102 12.32 9.75 0.70
C VAL A 102 10.89 9.31 0.39
N ALA A 103 9.94 10.24 0.33
CA ALA A 103 8.56 9.95 -0.05
C ALA A 103 8.46 9.36 -1.47
N LEU A 104 9.21 9.92 -2.43
CA LEU A 104 9.28 9.41 -3.81
C LEU A 104 9.90 8.00 -3.89
N GLU A 105 10.93 7.72 -3.08
CA GLU A 105 11.55 6.39 -3.00
C GLU A 105 10.61 5.34 -2.39
N GLU A 106 9.87 5.70 -1.34
CA GLU A 106 8.83 4.83 -0.78
C GLU A 106 7.70 4.56 -1.78
N ASP A 107 7.21 5.59 -2.46
CA ASP A 107 6.12 5.46 -3.43
C ASP A 107 6.53 4.56 -4.61
N ARG A 108 7.76 4.71 -5.12
CA ARG A 108 8.33 3.79 -6.13
C ARG A 108 8.38 2.34 -5.63
N ARG A 109 8.86 2.08 -4.41
CA ARG A 109 8.89 0.72 -3.84
C ARG A 109 7.48 0.12 -3.70
N ARG A 110 6.50 0.92 -3.27
CA ARG A 110 5.10 0.50 -3.16
C ARG A 110 4.50 0.20 -4.54
N ALA A 111 4.81 1.00 -5.55
CA ALA A 111 4.37 0.76 -6.92
C ALA A 111 4.99 -0.52 -7.52
N GLU A 112 6.28 -0.78 -7.26
CA GLU A 112 6.96 -2.03 -7.65
C GLU A 112 6.33 -3.26 -6.98
N GLN A 113 6.06 -3.20 -5.66
CA GLN A 113 5.36 -4.25 -4.92
C GLN A 113 3.94 -4.48 -5.46
N THR A 114 3.14 -3.42 -5.58
CA THR A 114 1.76 -3.51 -6.10
C THR A 114 1.72 -4.11 -7.51
N LYS A 115 2.71 -3.77 -8.35
CA LYS A 115 2.85 -4.36 -9.69
C LYS A 115 3.19 -5.85 -9.61
N ALA A 116 4.13 -6.25 -8.76
CA ALA A 116 4.50 -7.65 -8.57
C ALA A 116 3.32 -8.48 -8.03
N ASP A 117 2.57 -7.97 -7.06
CA ASP A 117 1.37 -8.59 -6.51
C ASP A 117 0.28 -8.73 -7.58
N THR A 118 0.09 -7.70 -8.42
CA THR A 118 -0.86 -7.75 -9.53
C THR A 118 -0.44 -8.78 -10.60
N GLU A 119 0.85 -8.85 -10.94
CA GLU A 119 1.36 -9.89 -11.85
C GLU A 119 1.22 -11.30 -11.27
N PHE A 120 1.43 -11.46 -9.95
CA PHE A 120 1.23 -12.73 -9.25
C PHE A 120 -0.23 -13.17 -9.30
N LEU A 121 -1.16 -12.30 -8.87
CA LEU A 121 -2.60 -12.56 -8.88
C LEU A 121 -3.12 -12.81 -10.31
N ALA A 122 -2.58 -12.13 -11.33
CA ALA A 122 -2.92 -12.39 -12.73
C ALA A 122 -2.46 -13.78 -13.20
N ARG A 123 -1.28 -14.26 -12.76
CA ARG A 123 -0.79 -15.61 -13.06
C ARG A 123 -1.60 -16.68 -12.33
N GLU A 124 -1.91 -16.49 -11.05
CA GLU A 124 -2.78 -17.40 -10.29
C GLU A 124 -4.18 -17.46 -10.89
N LEU A 125 -4.78 -16.32 -11.25
CA LEU A 125 -6.08 -16.27 -11.91
C LEU A 125 -6.06 -16.98 -13.28
N ALA A 126 -4.98 -16.86 -14.04
CA ALA A 126 -4.81 -17.58 -15.30
C ALA A 126 -4.68 -19.11 -15.08
N ALA A 127 -3.91 -19.54 -14.09
CA ALA A 127 -3.78 -20.96 -13.73
C ALA A 127 -5.11 -21.54 -13.22
N LEU A 128 -5.81 -20.82 -12.34
CA LEU A 128 -7.14 -21.17 -11.84
C LEU A 128 -8.15 -21.27 -12.99
N ARG A 129 -8.12 -20.32 -13.94
CA ARG A 129 -8.99 -20.33 -15.13
C ARG A 129 -8.74 -21.56 -16.01
N LEU A 130 -7.48 -21.99 -16.17
CA LEU A 130 -7.16 -23.21 -16.92
C LEU A 130 -7.68 -24.46 -16.19
N ALA A 131 -7.40 -24.60 -14.89
CA ALA A 131 -7.87 -25.73 -14.09
C ALA A 131 -9.40 -25.83 -14.04
N VAL A 132 -10.11 -24.71 -13.85
CA VAL A 132 -11.58 -24.65 -13.91
C VAL A 132 -12.08 -24.92 -15.33
N GLY A 133 -11.37 -24.47 -16.36
CA GLY A 133 -11.70 -24.74 -17.77
C GLY A 133 -11.64 -26.22 -18.14
N GLU A 134 -10.67 -26.96 -17.61
CA GLU A 134 -10.56 -28.41 -17.79
C GLU A 134 -11.65 -29.17 -17.03
N VAL A 135 -11.90 -28.83 -15.76
CA VAL A 135 -12.93 -29.49 -14.94
C VAL A 135 -14.36 -29.18 -15.42
N ALA A 136 -14.61 -27.98 -15.97
CA ALA A 136 -15.89 -27.58 -16.53
C ALA A 136 -15.99 -27.83 -18.05
N THR A 137 -15.25 -28.81 -18.59
CA THR A 137 -15.34 -29.14 -20.02
C THR A 137 -16.76 -29.60 -20.37
N ARG A 138 -17.33 -29.02 -21.43
CA ARG A 138 -18.69 -29.33 -21.93
C ARG A 138 -18.93 -30.83 -22.14
N ASP A 139 -17.89 -31.56 -22.53
CA ASP A 139 -17.93 -33.00 -22.80
C ASP A 139 -17.77 -33.88 -21.54
N TYR A 140 -17.39 -33.29 -20.40
CA TYR A 140 -17.53 -33.92 -19.09
C TYR A 140 -18.95 -33.74 -18.57
N LEU A 141 -19.48 -32.50 -18.56
CA LEU A 141 -20.89 -32.26 -18.19
C LEU A 141 -21.88 -33.04 -19.07
N ARG A 142 -21.59 -33.21 -20.37
CA ARG A 142 -22.41 -34.06 -21.24
C ARG A 142 -22.33 -35.53 -20.85
N ARG A 143 -21.12 -36.08 -20.62
CA ARG A 143 -20.96 -37.48 -20.19
C ARG A 143 -21.69 -37.74 -18.88
N GLU A 144 -21.56 -36.89 -17.88
CA GLU A 144 -22.27 -37.07 -16.62
C GLU A 144 -23.80 -37.01 -16.78
N ILE A 145 -24.31 -36.14 -17.66
CA ILE A 145 -25.75 -36.07 -17.96
C ILE A 145 -26.23 -37.31 -18.74
N ASP A 146 -25.45 -37.80 -19.68
CA ASP A 146 -25.77 -38.98 -20.48
C ASP A 146 -25.69 -40.26 -19.61
N GLU A 147 -24.70 -40.38 -18.72
CA GLU A 147 -24.59 -41.47 -17.72
C GLU A 147 -25.75 -41.45 -16.71
N ILE A 148 -26.14 -40.27 -16.21
CA ILE A 148 -27.32 -40.12 -15.35
C ILE A 148 -28.60 -40.51 -16.09
N ARG A 149 -28.73 -40.18 -17.39
CA ARG A 149 -29.87 -40.62 -18.23
C ARG A 149 -29.90 -42.13 -18.36
N GLU A 150 -28.77 -42.76 -18.67
CA GLU A 150 -28.67 -44.21 -18.86
C GLU A 150 -29.00 -44.97 -17.57
N LEU A 151 -28.56 -44.47 -16.40
CA LEU A 151 -28.93 -45.01 -15.09
C LEU A 151 -30.45 -44.90 -14.81
N ILE A 152 -31.08 -43.78 -15.17
CA ILE A 152 -32.53 -43.58 -15.02
C ILE A 152 -33.31 -44.49 -15.98
N GLU A 153 -32.87 -44.63 -17.22
CA GLU A 153 -33.51 -45.51 -18.22
C GLU A 153 -33.36 -46.98 -17.83
N GLY A 154 -32.20 -47.40 -17.30
CA GLY A 154 -32.01 -48.75 -16.75
C GLY A 154 -32.91 -49.04 -15.55
N LEU A 155 -33.12 -48.08 -14.65
CA LEU A 155 -34.10 -48.16 -13.56
C LEU A 155 -35.55 -48.27 -14.09
N ALA A 156 -35.90 -47.47 -15.10
CA ALA A 156 -37.23 -47.50 -15.71
C ALA A 156 -37.52 -48.82 -16.46
N ALA A 157 -36.53 -49.34 -17.20
CA ALA A 157 -36.60 -50.64 -17.87
C ALA A 157 -36.71 -51.79 -16.87
N GLY A 158 -35.94 -51.74 -15.77
CA GLY A 158 -36.03 -52.71 -14.66
C GLY A 158 -37.39 -52.72 -13.95
N THR A 159 -38.16 -51.63 -14.01
CA THR A 159 -39.57 -51.62 -13.57
C THR A 159 -40.57 -52.12 -14.62
N ALA A 160 -40.20 -52.16 -15.90
CA ALA A 160 -41.05 -52.66 -16.98
C ALA A 160 -40.94 -54.18 -17.19
N ASP A 161 -39.75 -54.77 -17.00
CA ASP A 161 -39.51 -56.22 -17.14
C ASP A 161 -39.76 -57.02 -15.84
N ARG A 162 -40.83 -56.67 -15.11
CA ARG A 162 -41.30 -57.48 -13.98
C ARG A 162 -42.47 -58.34 -14.46
N PRO A 163 -42.25 -59.60 -14.90
CA PRO A 163 -43.31 -60.42 -15.47
C PRO A 163 -44.42 -60.63 -14.44
N GLU A 164 -45.67 -60.38 -14.85
CA GLU A 164 -46.85 -60.62 -14.02
C GLU A 164 -46.96 -62.12 -13.71
N GLY A 165 -46.65 -62.48 -12.46
CA GLY A 165 -46.76 -63.84 -11.96
C GLY A 165 -48.22 -64.30 -11.93
N LYS A 166 -48.66 -64.98 -12.99
CA LYS A 166 -49.97 -65.63 -13.06
C LYS A 166 -50.04 -66.77 -12.03
N PRO A 167 -51.10 -66.88 -11.20
CA PRO A 167 -51.16 -67.89 -10.15
C PRO A 167 -51.43 -69.28 -10.72
N GLU A 168 -50.49 -70.22 -10.54
CA GLU A 168 -50.72 -71.63 -10.88
C GLU A 168 -51.58 -72.32 -9.83
N GLY A 169 -52.78 -72.74 -10.25
CA GLY A 169 -53.67 -73.57 -9.45
C GLY A 169 -53.32 -75.05 -9.55
N LYS A 170 -52.73 -75.58 -8.46
CA LYS A 170 -53.02 -76.90 -7.87
C LYS A 170 -52.81 -78.19 -8.73
N PRO A 171 -52.02 -79.14 -8.21
CA PRO A 171 -52.29 -80.57 -8.35
C PRO A 171 -52.94 -81.16 -7.07
N ASP A 172 -53.85 -82.11 -7.24
CA ASP A 172 -54.52 -82.84 -6.16
C ASP A 172 -53.63 -83.95 -5.55
N GLY A 173 -53.77 -84.17 -4.24
CA GLY A 173 -53.12 -85.25 -3.49
C GLY A 173 -53.98 -85.66 -2.28
N PRO A 174 -54.15 -86.96 -1.96
CA PRO A 174 -55.43 -87.41 -1.39
C PRO A 174 -55.51 -87.47 0.16
N ALA A 175 -56.73 -87.23 0.62
CA ALA A 175 -57.42 -87.80 1.78
C ALA A 175 -56.59 -88.31 2.99
N ARG A 176 -56.77 -87.66 4.15
CA ARG A 176 -56.73 -88.33 5.46
C ARG A 176 -58.04 -88.17 6.22
N ARG A 177 -58.52 -89.31 6.74
CA ARG A 177 -59.84 -89.55 7.35
C ARG A 177 -59.71 -89.66 8.87
N ALA A 178 -60.52 -88.90 9.62
CA ALA A 178 -60.96 -89.06 11.03
C ALA A 178 -61.36 -87.66 11.56
N LYS A 179 -62.31 -87.44 12.48
CA LYS A 179 -63.25 -88.26 13.28
C LYS A 179 -64.40 -87.28 13.65
N LYS A 180 -65.68 -87.54 13.37
CA LYS A 180 -66.71 -88.22 14.20
C LYS A 180 -66.91 -87.65 15.62
N VAL A 181 -68.20 -87.47 15.97
CA VAL A 181 -68.80 -87.13 17.30
C VAL A 181 -68.57 -85.67 17.71
N SER A 182 -69.58 -84.83 18.02
CA SER A 182 -71.07 -84.97 18.04
C SER A 182 -71.72 -83.62 17.59
N GLY A 183 -72.99 -83.26 17.81
CA GLY A 183 -74.17 -83.79 18.53
C GLY A 183 -75.17 -82.67 18.77
#